data_AF-A0A388KLP3-F1
#
_entry.id   AF-A0A388KLP3-F1
#
_cell.length_a   1.000
_cell.length_b   1.000
_cell.length_c   1.000
_cell.angle_alpha   90.00
_cell.angle_beta   90.00
_cell.angle_gamma   90.00
#
_symmetry.space_group_name_H-M   'P 1'
#
loop_
_entity.id
_entity.type
_entity.pdbx_description
1 polymer ?
#
loop_
_entity_poly.entity_id
_entity_poly.type
_entity_poly.pdbx_seq_one_letter_code
_entity_poly.pdbx_strand_id
1 'polypeptide(L)'
;MAASRGQVDLLDCIDFTSVECLNESPSHTIENALKQGYREADDVYLESDADEQLLIYIPFKQIVKLSAIVIKGPTEEDFPANQEIVLSSDELKGKPVTLKFVKFQNVGSLTIFIENNQGEVEATKVTKISIHGTTVETTNMKELKKVG
;
A
#
# COMPACT_ATOMS: atom_id res chain seq x y z
N MET A 1 -12.42 7.92 10.99
CA MET A 1 -12.96 8.64 9.81
C MET A 1 -13.23 7.62 8.73
N ALA A 2 -14.43 7.65 8.15
CA ALA A 2 -14.96 6.58 7.33
C ALA A 2 -14.28 6.55 5.95
N ALA A 3 -13.80 5.37 5.56
CA ALA A 3 -13.62 5.03 4.15
C ALA A 3 -14.88 5.44 3.37
N SER A 4 -14.72 5.99 2.18
CA SER A 4 -15.87 6.37 1.34
C SER A 4 -16.81 5.16 1.18
N ARG A 5 -18.13 5.36 1.19
CA ARG A 5 -19.12 4.26 1.13
C ARG A 5 -18.72 3.19 0.11
N GLY A 6 -18.44 1.98 0.58
CA GLY A 6 -18.10 0.81 -0.23
C GLY A 6 -16.61 0.47 -0.32
N GLN A 7 -15.71 1.30 0.19
CA GLN A 7 -14.26 1.00 0.20
C GLN A 7 -13.89 0.16 1.42
N VAL A 8 -13.14 -0.91 1.19
CA VAL A 8 -12.66 -1.84 2.22
C VAL A 8 -11.14 -1.92 2.19
N ASP A 9 -10.55 -2.43 3.26
CA ASP A 9 -9.14 -2.83 3.26
C ASP A 9 -8.96 -4.04 2.33
N LEU A 10 -8.00 -3.96 1.41
CA LEU A 10 -7.75 -4.97 0.39
C LEU A 10 -6.76 -6.05 0.83
N LEU A 11 -6.48 -6.16 2.13
CA LEU A 11 -5.55 -7.13 2.70
C LEU A 11 -5.75 -8.57 2.18
N ASP A 12 -7.00 -9.03 2.12
CA ASP A 12 -7.32 -10.38 1.65
C ASP A 12 -7.03 -10.60 0.15
N CYS A 13 -7.00 -9.51 -0.62
CA CYS A 13 -6.72 -9.50 -2.05
C CYS A 13 -5.22 -9.53 -2.36
N ILE A 14 -4.34 -9.31 -1.37
CA ILE A 14 -2.89 -9.32 -1.58
C ILE A 14 -2.37 -10.75 -1.79
N ASP A 15 -1.49 -10.91 -2.77
CA ASP A 15 -0.72 -12.15 -2.96
C ASP A 15 0.58 -12.09 -2.16
N PHE A 16 0.51 -12.51 -0.89
CA PHE A 16 1.67 -12.54 0.01
C PHE A 16 2.81 -13.45 -0.45
N THR A 17 2.57 -14.39 -1.38
CA THR A 17 3.64 -15.28 -1.88
C THR A 17 4.63 -14.57 -2.78
N SER A 18 4.22 -13.43 -3.35
CA SER A 18 4.98 -12.67 -4.33
C SER A 18 5.22 -11.21 -3.87
N VAL A 19 5.00 -10.93 -2.58
CA VAL A 19 5.36 -9.63 -1.99
C VAL A 19 6.87 -9.56 -1.85
N GLU A 20 7.46 -8.45 -2.27
CA GLU A 20 8.89 -8.21 -2.17
C GLU A 20 9.15 -6.83 -1.57
N CYS A 21 10.21 -6.71 -0.79
CA CYS A 21 10.70 -5.43 -0.27
C CYS A 21 12.22 -5.37 -0.43
N LEU A 22 12.72 -4.36 -1.13
CA LEU A 22 14.15 -4.08 -1.22
C LEU A 22 14.58 -3.10 -0.14
N ASN A 23 15.83 -3.26 0.30
CA ASN A 23 16.46 -2.50 1.39
C ASN A 23 15.78 -2.67 2.75
N GLU A 24 15.03 -3.76 2.97
CA GLU A 24 14.48 -4.07 4.30
C GLU A 24 15.54 -4.68 5.23
N SER A 25 15.45 -4.33 6.51
CA SER A 25 16.25 -4.93 7.58
C SER A 25 15.83 -6.40 7.79
N PRO A 26 16.80 -7.33 7.96
CA PRO A 26 16.49 -8.74 8.21
C PRO A 26 15.75 -8.99 9.53
N SER A 27 15.71 -8.01 10.43
CA SER A 27 14.99 -8.09 11.72
C SER A 27 13.61 -7.44 11.67
N HIS A 28 13.35 -6.57 10.70
CA HIS A 28 12.18 -5.71 10.62
C HIS A 28 11.66 -5.69 9.17
N THR A 29 11.02 -6.79 8.75
CA THR A 29 10.64 -7.04 7.35
C THR A 29 9.24 -6.53 7.00
N ILE A 30 8.90 -6.53 5.72
CA ILE A 30 7.63 -6.05 5.17
C ILE A 30 6.40 -6.75 5.76
N GLU A 31 6.56 -7.99 6.22
CA GLU A 31 5.48 -8.74 6.88
C GLU A 31 4.95 -8.00 8.10
N ASN A 32 5.82 -7.31 8.83
CA ASN A 32 5.50 -6.57 10.03
C ASN A 32 4.53 -5.40 9.76
N ALA A 33 4.72 -4.71 8.63
CA ALA A 33 3.92 -3.55 8.26
C ALA A 33 2.66 -3.91 7.44
N LEU A 34 2.59 -5.13 6.88
CA LEU A 34 1.55 -5.53 5.93
C LEU A 34 0.59 -6.60 6.49
N LYS A 35 1.04 -7.61 7.23
CA LYS A 35 0.19 -8.72 7.69
C LYS A 35 -0.75 -8.29 8.82
N GLN A 36 -1.96 -8.85 8.82
CA GLN A 36 -2.92 -8.68 9.91
C GLN A 36 -2.33 -9.20 11.23
N GLY A 37 -2.60 -8.50 12.32
CA GLY A 37 -2.09 -8.79 13.66
C GLY A 37 -0.76 -8.10 13.94
N TYR A 38 0.18 -8.16 13.00
CA TYR A 38 1.51 -7.55 13.14
C TYR A 38 1.46 -6.02 13.00
N ARG A 39 0.80 -5.52 11.94
CA ARG A 39 0.71 -4.08 11.65
C ARG A 39 -0.18 -3.28 12.62
N GLU A 40 -0.81 -3.96 13.57
CA GLU A 40 -1.60 -3.37 14.65
C GLU A 40 -0.83 -3.33 15.98
N ALA A 41 0.35 -3.95 16.07
CA ALA A 41 1.21 -3.92 17.25
C ALA A 41 2.20 -2.75 17.19
N ASP A 42 2.41 -2.06 18.32
CA ASP A 42 3.22 -0.84 18.38
C ASP A 42 4.73 -1.08 18.20
N ASP A 43 5.23 -2.27 18.55
CA ASP A 43 6.66 -2.64 18.50
C ASP A 43 7.06 -3.43 17.25
N VAL A 44 6.14 -3.58 16.30
CA VAL A 44 6.33 -4.36 15.08
C VAL A 44 6.30 -3.42 13.88
N TYR A 45 7.40 -3.35 13.16
CA TYR A 45 7.59 -2.41 12.05
C TYR A 45 8.52 -2.98 10.98
N LEU A 46 8.39 -2.41 9.78
CA LEU A 46 9.37 -2.51 8.69
C LEU A 46 10.42 -1.42 8.89
N GLU A 47 11.69 -1.77 8.75
CA GLU A 47 12.83 -0.85 8.84
C GLU A 47 13.74 -1.01 7.62
N SER A 48 14.39 0.05 7.20
CA SER A 48 15.42 -0.01 6.17
C SER A 48 16.79 -0.47 6.70
N ASP A 49 17.59 -1.16 5.87
CA ASP A 49 18.84 -1.79 6.31
C ASP A 49 20.07 -0.87 6.21
N ALA A 50 20.20 -0.10 5.12
CA ALA A 50 21.41 0.68 4.83
C ALA A 50 21.20 2.20 4.88
N ASP A 51 20.09 2.67 4.32
CA ASP A 51 19.73 4.08 4.21
C ASP A 51 18.21 4.24 4.36
N GLU A 52 17.68 5.42 4.10
CA GLU A 52 16.26 5.78 4.26
C GLU A 52 15.31 5.21 3.19
N GLN A 53 15.83 4.56 2.15
CA GLN A 53 15.02 4.13 1.01
C GLN A 53 14.41 2.74 1.21
N LEU A 54 13.19 2.52 0.74
CA LEU A 54 12.52 1.21 0.70
C LEU A 54 11.73 1.08 -0.60
N LEU A 55 11.86 -0.04 -1.30
CA LEU A 55 11.04 -0.35 -2.47
C LEU A 55 10.15 -1.56 -2.19
N ILE A 56 8.85 -1.33 -2.14
CA ILE A 56 7.86 -2.34 -1.76
C ILE A 56 7.02 -2.70 -2.99
N TYR A 57 7.00 -3.98 -3.34
CA TYR A 57 6.17 -4.53 -4.41
C TYR A 57 5.04 -5.39 -3.80
N ILE A 58 3.79 -5.00 -4.09
CA ILE A 58 2.58 -5.64 -3.56
C ILE A 58 1.69 -6.09 -4.73
N PRO A 59 1.73 -7.38 -5.11
CA PRO A 59 0.81 -7.93 -6.10
C PRO A 59 -0.56 -8.23 -5.48
N PHE A 60 -1.61 -8.15 -6.30
CA PHE A 60 -2.96 -8.54 -5.95
C PHE A 60 -3.36 -9.82 -6.70
N LYS A 61 -4.09 -10.72 -6.01
CA LYS A 61 -4.65 -11.96 -6.57
C LYS A 61 -5.69 -11.70 -7.66
N GLN A 62 -6.23 -10.49 -7.70
CA GLN A 62 -7.25 -10.05 -8.64
C GLN A 62 -7.11 -8.55 -8.93
N ILE A 63 -7.74 -8.09 -10.00
CA ILE A 63 -7.79 -6.66 -10.32
C ILE A 63 -8.59 -5.89 -9.26
N VAL A 64 -7.99 -4.81 -8.76
CA VAL A 64 -8.60 -3.90 -7.79
C VAL A 64 -8.63 -2.46 -8.29
N LYS A 65 -9.54 -1.68 -7.73
CA LYS A 65 -9.64 -0.22 -7.85
C LYS A 65 -9.15 0.40 -6.56
N LEU A 66 -8.01 1.09 -6.60
CA LEU A 66 -7.49 1.76 -5.40
C LEU A 66 -8.13 3.13 -5.26
N SER A 67 -8.54 3.46 -4.03
CA SER A 67 -9.14 4.74 -3.70
C SER A 67 -8.30 5.53 -2.72
N ALA A 68 -7.71 4.85 -1.74
CA ALA A 68 -6.86 5.47 -0.75
C ALA A 68 -5.76 4.50 -0.34
N ILE A 69 -4.65 5.06 0.08
CA ILE A 69 -3.56 4.32 0.68
C ILE A 69 -3.16 5.00 1.98
N VAL A 70 -2.88 4.20 2.99
CA VAL A 70 -2.29 4.64 4.25
C VAL A 70 -0.88 4.09 4.25
N ILE A 71 0.09 4.98 4.06
CA ILE A 71 1.51 4.70 4.23
C ILE A 71 2.01 5.67 5.28
N LYS A 72 2.98 5.23 6.07
CA LYS A 72 3.76 6.10 6.95
C LYS A 72 5.21 5.93 6.53
N GLY A 73 5.75 6.89 5.78
CA GLY A 73 6.99 6.75 5.01
C GLY A 73 7.31 8.05 4.23
N PRO A 74 8.57 8.51 4.12
CA PRO A 74 8.91 9.79 3.40
C PRO A 74 9.64 9.68 2.01
N THR A 75 10.15 10.78 1.38
CA THR A 75 10.31 10.99 -0.11
C THR A 75 11.71 11.45 -0.72
N GLU A 76 12.25 10.89 -1.87
CA GLU A 76 13.36 11.19 -2.92
C GLU A 76 13.85 10.17 -4.13
N GLU A 77 13.38 10.26 -5.42
CA GLU A 77 13.56 9.84 -6.90
C GLU A 77 13.70 8.37 -7.48
N ASP A 78 13.23 7.89 -8.67
CA ASP A 78 13.62 8.21 -10.09
C ASP A 78 12.76 7.45 -11.18
N PHE A 79 11.52 7.06 -10.86
CA PHE A 79 10.53 6.53 -11.82
C PHE A 79 9.29 7.41 -11.79
N PRO A 80 8.64 7.76 -12.92
CA PRO A 80 7.45 8.60 -12.88
C PRO A 80 6.32 7.88 -12.15
N ALA A 81 6.17 8.20 -10.86
CA ALA A 81 5.13 7.63 -10.04
C ALA A 81 3.76 7.94 -10.66
N ASN A 82 2.84 6.97 -10.62
CA ASN A 82 1.45 7.26 -10.96
C ASN A 82 0.92 8.41 -10.08
N GLN A 83 1.39 8.51 -8.84
CA GLN A 83 1.15 9.65 -7.97
C GLN A 83 2.26 9.78 -6.93
N GLU A 84 2.81 10.98 -6.81
CA GLU A 84 3.71 11.38 -5.73
C GLU A 84 2.90 11.99 -4.57
N ILE A 85 3.32 11.69 -3.34
CA ILE A 85 2.61 12.04 -2.11
C ILE A 85 3.63 12.45 -1.05
N VAL A 86 3.50 13.66 -0.53
CA VAL A 86 4.19 14.10 0.69
C VAL A 86 3.25 13.90 1.87
N LEU A 87 3.65 13.07 2.85
CA LEU A 87 2.83 12.80 4.03
C LEU A 87 2.89 13.95 5.04
N SER A 88 1.73 14.49 5.36
CA SER A 88 1.53 15.40 6.48
C SER A 88 1.55 14.65 7.82
N SER A 89 1.70 15.41 8.92
CA SER A 89 1.66 14.84 10.27
C SER A 89 0.35 14.12 10.61
N ASP A 90 -0.77 14.50 9.97
CA ASP A 90 -2.06 13.81 10.17
C ASP A 90 -2.09 12.46 9.45
N GLU A 91 -1.50 12.37 8.25
CA GLU A 91 -1.41 11.13 7.48
C GLU A 91 -0.46 10.15 8.16
N LEU A 92 0.63 10.65 8.74
CA LEU A 92 1.50 9.87 9.63
C LEU A 92 0.80 9.36 10.90
N LYS A 93 -0.31 9.99 11.33
CA LYS A 93 -1.16 9.50 12.42
C LYS A 93 -2.22 8.50 11.97
N GLY A 94 -2.23 8.13 10.69
CA GLY A 94 -3.15 7.14 10.11
C GLY A 94 -4.37 7.73 9.42
N LYS A 95 -4.39 9.05 9.13
CA LYS A 95 -5.37 9.62 8.20
C LYS A 95 -5.12 9.05 6.79
N PRO A 96 -6.13 8.51 6.10
CA PRO A 96 -5.91 7.97 4.75
C PRO A 96 -5.53 9.02 3.73
N VAL A 97 -4.58 8.69 2.86
CA VAL A 97 -4.21 9.53 1.72
C VAL A 97 -5.06 9.14 0.52
N THR A 98 -5.67 10.14 -0.12
CA THR A 98 -6.52 9.90 -1.30
C THR A 98 -5.67 9.71 -2.55
N LEU A 99 -5.93 8.63 -3.29
CA LEU A 99 -5.31 8.36 -4.58
C LEU A 99 -6.15 8.97 -5.72
N LYS A 100 -5.48 9.34 -6.82
CA LYS A 100 -6.08 9.80 -8.07
C LYS A 100 -6.78 8.62 -8.72
N PHE A 101 -8.02 8.38 -8.33
CA PHE A 101 -8.88 7.26 -8.77
C PHE A 101 -8.75 6.94 -10.27
N VAL A 102 -8.72 7.97 -11.13
CA VAL A 102 -8.56 7.83 -12.58
C VAL A 102 -7.31 7.05 -13.02
N LYS A 103 -6.23 7.06 -12.23
CA LYS A 103 -4.98 6.35 -12.50
C LYS A 103 -4.96 4.93 -11.92
N PHE A 104 -5.85 4.61 -10.98
CA PHE A 104 -5.81 3.37 -10.21
C PHE A 104 -7.10 2.54 -10.35
N GLN A 105 -7.68 2.51 -11.56
CA GLN A 105 -8.92 1.76 -11.84
C GLN A 105 -8.72 0.26 -12.10
N ASN A 106 -7.51 -0.13 -12.49
CA ASN A 106 -7.22 -1.47 -12.98
C ASN A 106 -5.82 -1.87 -12.50
N VAL A 107 -5.71 -2.14 -11.21
CA VAL A 107 -4.43 -2.39 -10.54
C VAL A 107 -4.29 -3.88 -10.28
N GLY A 108 -3.27 -4.50 -10.90
CA GLY A 108 -2.86 -5.89 -10.62
C GLY A 108 -1.70 -5.98 -9.63
N SER A 109 -0.90 -4.93 -9.53
CA SER A 109 0.16 -4.79 -8.53
C SER A 109 0.37 -3.31 -8.20
N LEU A 110 0.83 -3.05 -6.99
CA LEU A 110 1.21 -1.72 -6.52
C LEU A 110 2.69 -1.75 -6.12
N THR A 111 3.45 -0.79 -6.63
CA THR A 111 4.79 -0.52 -6.14
C THR A 111 4.76 0.78 -5.32
N ILE A 112 5.26 0.72 -4.09
CA ILE A 112 5.43 1.88 -3.21
C ILE A 112 6.92 2.08 -3.07
N PHE A 113 7.38 3.29 -3.34
CA PHE A 113 8.75 3.67 -3.12
C PHE A 113 8.78 4.73 -2.02
N ILE A 114 9.53 4.45 -0.96
CA ILE A 114 9.80 5.34 0.16
C ILE A 114 11.26 5.73 0.03
N GLU A 115 11.51 7.00 0.12
CA GLU A 115 12.36 7.66 -0.84
C GLU A 115 13.25 8.66 -0.03
N ASN A 116 12.76 9.13 1.13
CA ASN A 116 13.52 9.74 2.24
C ASN A 116 12.79 9.47 3.57
N ASN A 117 13.26 9.98 4.73
CA ASN A 117 12.54 9.98 6.00
C ASN A 117 12.11 11.39 6.50
N GLN A 118 11.50 11.50 7.69
CA GLN A 118 11.06 12.78 8.26
C GLN A 118 12.07 13.19 9.32
N GLY A 119 12.69 14.35 9.11
CA GLY A 119 13.77 14.84 9.95
C GLY A 119 15.12 14.36 9.44
N GLU A 120 16.12 14.37 10.33
CA GLU A 120 17.48 13.90 10.04
C GLU A 120 17.71 12.56 10.74
N VAL A 121 16.87 11.56 10.47
CA VAL A 121 17.10 10.19 10.96
C VAL A 121 17.74 9.35 9.85
N GLU A 122 18.47 8.30 10.20
CA GLU A 122 19.24 7.51 9.22
C GLU A 122 18.43 6.35 8.64
N ALA A 123 17.36 5.93 9.31
CA ALA A 123 16.54 4.77 8.93
C ALA A 123 15.06 5.11 8.88
N THR A 124 14.37 4.58 7.86
CA THR A 124 12.92 4.72 7.70
C THR A 124 12.22 3.62 8.47
N LYS A 125 11.22 3.98 9.29
CA LYS A 125 10.36 3.01 10.00
C LYS A 125 8.91 3.12 9.55
N VAL A 126 8.37 2.02 9.03
CA VAL A 126 6.97 1.91 8.59
C VAL A 126 6.23 0.97 9.53
N THR A 127 5.27 1.51 10.28
CA THR A 127 4.46 0.71 11.21
C THR A 127 3.27 0.04 10.55
N LYS A 128 2.66 0.71 9.57
CA LYS A 128 1.43 0.22 8.94
C LYS A 128 1.30 0.66 7.50
N ILE A 129 0.99 -0.30 6.64
CA ILE A 129 0.49 -0.09 5.29
C ILE A 129 -0.94 -0.63 5.21
N SER A 130 -1.88 0.22 4.80
CA SER A 130 -3.29 -0.15 4.60
C SER A 130 -3.77 0.36 3.27
N ILE A 131 -4.23 -0.54 2.40
CA ILE A 131 -4.61 -0.21 1.03
C ILE A 131 -6.13 -0.34 0.94
N HIS A 132 -6.81 0.76 0.63
CA HIS A 132 -8.26 0.80 0.55
C HIS A 132 -8.74 0.94 -0.88
N GLY A 133 -9.79 0.20 -1.21
CA GLY A 133 -10.35 0.18 -2.54
C GLY A 133 -11.55 -0.73 -2.68
N THR A 134 -11.85 -1.11 -3.92
CA THR A 134 -12.87 -2.10 -4.25
C THR A 134 -12.32 -3.11 -5.24
N THR A 135 -12.83 -4.33 -5.19
CA THR A 135 -12.57 -5.33 -6.22
C THR A 135 -13.32 -4.96 -7.50
N VAL A 136 -12.72 -5.22 -8.66
CA VAL A 136 -13.46 -5.15 -9.92
C VAL A 136 -14.26 -6.44 -10.05
N GLU A 137 -15.58 -6.35 -9.97
CA GLU A 137 -16.45 -7.45 -10.39
C GLU A 137 -16.24 -7.66 -11.88
N THR A 138 -15.57 -8.75 -12.24
CA THR A 138 -15.54 -9.18 -13.64
C THR A 138 -16.94 -9.67 -13.99
N THR A 139 -17.60 -9.04 -14.96
CA THR A 139 -18.85 -9.54 -15.54
C THR A 139 -18.63 -10.99 -15.94
N ASN A 140 -19.21 -11.93 -15.20
CA ASN A 140 -19.15 -13.34 -15.53
C ASN A 140 -20.06 -13.52 -16.76
N MET A 141 -19.47 -13.54 -17.96
CA MET A 141 -20.19 -13.64 -19.24
C MET A 141 -21.07 -14.90 -19.35
N LYS A 142 -20.96 -15.83 -18.39
CA LYS A 142 -21.82 -17.00 -18.22
C LYS A 142 -23.23 -16.66 -17.67
N GLU A 143 -23.44 -15.48 -17.12
CA GLU A 143 -24.74 -15.08 -16.53
C GLU A 143 -25.64 -14.25 -17.47
N LEU A 144 -25.17 -13.94 -18.68
CA LEU A 144 -26.01 -13.35 -19.72
C LEU A 144 -26.95 -14.42 -20.31
N LYS A 145 -28.06 -14.68 -19.62
CA LYS A 145 -29.21 -15.34 -20.25
C LYS A 145 -29.76 -14.42 -21.32
N LYS A 146 -29.72 -14.87 -22.57
CA LYS A 146 -30.42 -14.25 -23.71
C LYS A 146 -31.88 -14.02 -23.30
N VAL A 147 -32.27 -12.77 -23.12
CA VAL A 147 -33.69 -12.39 -23.11
C VAL A 147 -34.13 -12.52 -24.56
N GLY A 148 -34.87 -13.58 -24.85
CA GLY A 148 -35.58 -13.78 -26.10
C GLY A 148 -36.93 -13.06 -26.09
#